data_AF-A0A2N1IJU3-F1
#
_entry.id   AF-A0A2N1IJU3-F1
#
_cell.length_a   1.000
_cell.length_b   1.000
_cell.length_c   1.000
_cell.angle_alpha   90.00
_cell.angle_beta   90.00
_cell.angle_gamma   90.00
#
_symmetry.space_group_name_H-M   'P 1'
#
loop_
_entity.id
_entity.type
_entity.pdbx_description
1 polymer ?
#
loop_
_entity_poly.entity_id
_entity_poly.type
_entity_poly.pdbx_seq_one_letter_code
_entity_poly.pdbx_strand_id
1 'polypeptide(L)'
;MPPKDLSQPSIMTVLSKPDLNEYWDRHASRKRNTLSEKIIYDEEAGFGIYKFGALDLGTAFMRFGEDLLLVVQRVLRYMGFRTRIRSGTITQRIYEINQAWYSDADVVVMMTLSAPLKYTIDNEGSLTLRLPAGATIHHNGSGYPKEMVDDLIQERGIKLPSAVPPTGILLGDTIGQFTDGDPLMLFQVPAPSTPSSPDTLSVNGERLTGPVGFGIIYQDTAFPELKQGHPPRDRDTAVSLFAPKEMIDFMNGAYYPASGAYSAEFALNSAFEATDSASEPAVPASIYPLLKEVYAGAEKQALTLEPATPNSQFTFVGEALGELKQESGSWFYYPPAPLDPAVILEVTNKTNVPAALSATVPEYPLVADVIKAQVGSQYATSTFLTPLFGETHFFKASLSSGKVKLTLFYSSFECDEPIEVSAENTQWVRITGNGNIDKSGVFTPAADQPSPFTVWLARDIEDDHYYYWASVVLPLPILEPAKVLQLING
;
A
#
# COMPACT_ATOMS: atom_id res chain seq x y z
N MET A 1 6.71 39.48 -1.34
CA MET A 1 5.36 39.99 -1.02
C MET A 1 4.52 38.78 -0.63
N PRO A 2 3.97 38.71 0.59
CA PRO A 2 3.09 37.61 0.95
C PRO A 2 1.88 37.60 -0.01
N PRO A 3 1.27 36.43 -0.27
CA PRO A 3 -0.01 36.37 -0.97
C PRO A 3 -1.00 37.32 -0.31
N LYS A 4 -1.85 37.97 -1.11
CA LYS A 4 -2.90 38.90 -0.64
C LYS A 4 -3.78 38.30 0.49
N ASP A 5 -3.85 36.97 0.57
CA ASP A 5 -4.70 36.19 1.48
C ASP A 5 -4.16 35.96 2.90
N LEU A 6 -2.92 36.35 3.24
CA LEU A 6 -2.37 36.19 4.60
C LEU A 6 -2.29 37.50 5.40
N SER A 7 -2.93 38.56 4.92
CA SER A 7 -2.97 39.86 5.61
C SER A 7 -3.84 39.87 6.88
N GLN A 8 -4.74 38.90 7.02
CA GLN A 8 -5.59 38.68 8.21
C GLN A 8 -5.67 37.18 8.53
N PRO A 9 -4.62 36.59 9.12
CA PRO A 9 -4.55 35.15 9.37
C PRO A 9 -5.64 34.70 10.34
N SER A 10 -6.27 33.56 10.03
CA SER A 10 -7.31 32.96 10.87
C SER A 10 -6.74 32.18 12.05
N ILE A 11 -5.56 31.60 11.85
CA ILE A 11 -4.77 30.90 12.87
C ILE A 11 -3.33 31.42 12.79
N MET A 12 -2.71 31.62 13.95
CA MET A 12 -1.29 31.97 14.06
C MET A 12 -0.66 31.09 15.13
N THR A 13 0.54 30.56 14.91
CA THR A 13 1.30 29.85 15.96
C THR A 13 2.60 30.58 16.24
N VAL A 14 3.00 30.57 17.51
CA VAL A 14 4.35 30.98 17.93
C VAL A 14 5.08 29.71 18.35
N LEU A 15 5.79 29.09 17.42
CA LEU A 15 6.45 27.80 17.63
C LEU A 15 7.77 27.76 16.86
N SER A 16 8.86 27.52 17.57
CA SER A 16 10.17 27.49 16.94
C SER A 16 10.34 26.26 16.06
N LYS A 17 11.11 26.39 14.98
CA LYS A 17 11.45 25.24 14.11
C LYS A 17 12.18 24.12 14.88
N PRO A 18 13.09 24.40 15.84
CA PRO A 18 13.64 23.39 16.73
C PRO A 18 12.58 22.58 17.49
N ASP A 19 11.57 23.24 18.06
CA ASP A 19 10.51 22.57 18.82
C ASP A 19 9.65 21.68 17.90
N LEU A 20 9.32 22.18 16.70
CA LEU A 20 8.65 21.38 15.67
C LEU A 20 9.45 20.13 15.33
N ASN A 21 10.75 20.28 15.08
CA ASN A 21 11.64 19.17 14.77
C ASN A 21 11.67 18.15 15.91
N GLU A 22 11.68 18.59 17.17
CA GLU A 22 11.62 17.67 18.31
C GLU A 22 10.33 16.82 18.31
N TYR A 23 9.17 17.43 18.05
CA TYR A 23 7.91 16.69 17.98
C TYR A 23 7.90 15.68 16.83
N TRP A 24 8.39 16.07 15.65
CA TRP A 24 8.46 15.17 14.50
C TRP A 24 9.50 14.07 14.67
N ASP A 25 10.66 14.35 15.26
CA ASP A 25 11.72 13.36 15.51
C ASP A 25 11.25 12.31 16.54
N ARG A 26 10.56 12.73 17.62
CA ARG A 26 9.97 11.81 18.60
C ARG A 26 8.84 10.97 18.02
N HIS A 27 8.03 11.53 17.11
CA HIS A 27 7.02 10.76 16.39
C HIS A 27 7.68 9.76 15.41
N ALA A 28 8.65 10.22 14.62
CA ALA A 28 9.34 9.41 13.63
C ALA A 28 10.07 8.22 14.25
N SER A 29 10.71 8.40 15.42
CA SER A 29 11.38 7.29 16.12
C SER A 29 10.44 6.14 16.45
N ARG A 30 9.14 6.40 16.64
CA ARG A 30 8.12 5.40 16.98
C ARG A 30 7.32 4.91 15.77
N LYS A 31 7.05 5.80 14.81
CA LYS A 31 6.02 5.59 13.78
C LYS A 31 6.53 5.53 12.35
N ARG A 32 7.80 5.89 12.07
CA ARG A 32 8.33 5.94 10.69
C ARG A 32 8.16 4.63 9.91
N ASN A 33 8.13 3.49 10.59
CA ASN A 33 7.95 2.16 10.00
C ASN A 33 6.51 1.64 9.98
N THR A 34 5.56 2.46 10.43
CA THR A 34 4.13 2.14 10.39
C THR A 34 3.60 2.46 9.00
N LEU A 35 2.97 1.47 8.35
CA LEU A 35 2.30 1.65 7.06
C LEU A 35 1.27 2.79 7.18
N SER A 36 1.43 3.84 6.38
CA SER A 36 0.48 4.95 6.30
C SER A 36 -0.30 4.96 4.99
N GLU A 37 0.33 4.49 3.92
CA GLU A 37 -0.24 4.54 2.58
C GLU A 37 0.23 3.35 1.74
N LYS A 38 -0.68 2.83 0.92
CA LYS A 38 -0.38 1.86 -0.13
C LYS A 38 -0.70 2.51 -1.46
N ILE A 39 0.29 2.62 -2.34
CA ILE A 39 0.14 3.18 -3.68
C ILE A 39 0.12 2.02 -4.67
N ILE A 40 -0.96 1.90 -5.44
CA ILE A 40 -1.07 0.97 -6.57
C ILE A 40 -0.95 1.75 -7.86
N TYR A 41 -0.18 1.23 -8.80
CA TYR A 41 0.15 1.93 -10.03
C TYR A 41 0.34 0.95 -11.20
N ASP A 42 0.06 1.40 -12.42
CA ASP A 42 0.19 0.63 -13.65
C ASP A 42 1.40 1.10 -14.48
N GLU A 43 2.26 0.18 -14.89
CA GLU A 43 3.40 0.43 -15.78
C GLU A 43 3.09 -0.21 -17.14
N GLU A 44 2.89 0.62 -18.17
CA GLU A 44 2.67 0.08 -19.51
C GLU A 44 3.95 -0.65 -19.98
N ALA A 45 3.81 -1.91 -20.34
CA ALA A 45 4.88 -2.68 -20.96
C ALA A 45 4.48 -3.08 -22.39
N GLY A 46 5.47 -3.12 -23.27
CA GLY A 46 5.27 -3.44 -24.68
C GLY A 46 4.96 -4.93 -24.91
N PHE A 47 4.51 -5.26 -26.13
CA PHE A 47 4.35 -6.64 -26.62
C PHE A 47 3.40 -7.54 -25.81
N GLY A 48 2.29 -7.00 -25.28
CA GLY A 48 1.24 -7.78 -24.60
C GLY A 48 1.61 -8.24 -23.18
N ILE A 49 2.71 -7.72 -22.64
CA ILE A 49 3.09 -7.83 -21.23
C ILE A 49 2.62 -6.55 -20.55
N TYR A 50 1.94 -6.66 -19.41
CA TYR A 50 1.60 -5.50 -18.58
C TYR A 50 2.34 -5.60 -17.27
N LYS A 51 2.77 -4.48 -16.74
CA LYS A 51 3.38 -4.41 -15.43
C LYS A 51 2.52 -3.53 -14.55
N PHE A 52 2.48 -3.85 -13.27
CA PHE A 52 1.89 -2.96 -12.28
C PHE A 52 2.59 -3.22 -10.95
N GLY A 53 2.44 -2.31 -10.01
CA GLY A 53 3.08 -2.43 -8.72
C GLY A 53 2.22 -1.94 -7.58
N ALA A 54 2.65 -2.33 -6.38
CA ALA A 54 2.16 -1.79 -5.12
C ALA A 54 3.38 -1.35 -4.29
N LEU A 55 3.32 -0.12 -3.78
CA LEU A 55 4.31 0.46 -2.89
C LEU A 55 3.68 0.70 -1.53
N ASP A 56 4.27 0.16 -0.49
CA ASP A 56 3.88 0.44 0.88
C ASP A 56 4.80 1.52 1.44
N LEU A 57 4.20 2.66 1.80
CA LEU A 57 4.88 3.81 2.36
C LEU A 57 4.63 3.88 3.87
N GLY A 58 5.71 4.17 4.60
CA GLY A 58 5.69 4.43 6.02
C GLY A 58 5.14 5.81 6.32
N THR A 59 4.91 6.07 7.60
CA THR A 59 4.36 7.34 8.06
C THR A 59 5.32 8.49 7.78
N ALA A 60 4.83 9.51 7.07
CA ALA A 60 5.62 10.70 6.74
C ALA A 60 5.97 11.51 7.98
N PHE A 61 7.12 12.19 7.94
CA PHE A 61 7.52 13.17 8.95
C PHE A 61 8.14 14.41 8.32
N MET A 62 8.10 15.52 9.07
CA MET A 62 8.57 16.82 8.60
C MET A 62 9.83 17.24 9.34
N ARG A 63 10.72 17.93 8.64
CA ARG A 63 11.91 18.59 9.22
C ARG A 63 12.04 19.99 8.66
N PHE A 64 12.03 20.96 9.57
CA PHE A 64 12.06 22.39 9.29
C PHE A 64 13.50 22.89 9.41
N GLY A 65 14.09 23.27 8.27
CA GLY A 65 15.38 23.96 8.19
C GLY A 65 15.23 25.49 8.16
N GLU A 66 16.33 26.19 7.87
CA GLU A 66 16.32 27.66 7.78
C GLU A 66 15.38 28.15 6.67
N ASP A 67 15.56 27.66 5.45
CA ASP A 67 14.73 28.08 4.29
C ASP A 67 13.89 26.94 3.68
N LEU A 68 14.08 25.71 4.15
CA LEU A 68 13.52 24.50 3.53
C LEU A 68 12.70 23.68 4.52
N LEU A 69 11.60 23.12 4.02
CA LEU A 69 10.85 22.03 4.62
C LEU A 69 11.23 20.74 3.91
N LEU A 70 11.67 19.74 4.67
CA LEU A 70 11.87 18.38 4.20
C LEU A 70 10.70 17.54 4.70
N VAL A 71 10.03 16.84 3.80
CA VAL A 71 9.04 15.82 4.15
C VAL A 71 9.59 14.49 3.71
N VAL A 72 9.78 13.59 4.68
CA VAL A 72 10.43 12.31 4.47
C VAL A 72 9.42 11.21 4.68
N GLN A 73 9.37 10.28 3.73
CA GLN A 73 8.51 9.11 3.79
C GLN A 73 9.31 7.85 3.47
N ARG A 74 9.34 6.90 4.40
CA ARG A 74 10.05 5.62 4.26
C ARG A 74 9.33 4.77 3.22
N VAL A 75 10.05 4.19 2.27
CA VAL A 75 9.54 3.08 1.47
C VAL A 75 9.71 1.81 2.29
N LEU A 76 8.62 1.13 2.64
CA LEU A 76 8.68 -0.08 3.47
C LEU A 76 8.83 -1.34 2.61
N ARG A 77 8.03 -1.40 1.56
CA ARG A 77 7.96 -2.57 0.67
C ARG A 77 7.57 -2.16 -0.73
N TYR A 78 8.17 -2.83 -1.70
CA TYR A 78 7.73 -2.82 -3.08
C TYR A 78 7.25 -4.22 -3.48
N MET A 79 6.15 -4.30 -4.21
CA MET A 79 5.70 -5.49 -4.90
C MET A 79 5.44 -5.18 -6.37
N GLY A 80 6.20 -5.84 -7.25
CA GLY A 80 6.07 -5.72 -8.70
C GLY A 80 5.39 -6.95 -9.28
N PHE A 81 4.46 -6.72 -10.20
CA PHE A 81 3.69 -7.77 -10.87
C PHE A 81 3.93 -7.68 -12.37
N ARG A 82 4.15 -8.82 -13.01
CA ARG A 82 4.12 -8.94 -14.46
C ARG A 82 2.96 -9.82 -14.87
N THR A 83 2.14 -9.30 -15.77
CA THR A 83 1.01 -10.02 -16.35
C THR A 83 1.18 -10.18 -17.86
N ARG A 84 0.50 -11.18 -18.39
CA ARG A 84 0.39 -11.42 -19.82
C ARG A 84 -1.07 -11.66 -20.18
N ILE A 85 -1.49 -11.18 -21.34
CA ILE A 85 -2.78 -11.57 -21.90
C ILE A 85 -2.67 -13.02 -22.37
N ARG A 86 -3.67 -13.84 -22.04
CA ARG A 86 -3.77 -15.18 -22.62
C ARG A 86 -4.25 -15.07 -24.06
N SER A 87 -3.48 -15.67 -24.98
CA SER A 87 -3.82 -15.71 -26.41
C SER A 87 -5.26 -16.16 -26.63
N GLY A 88 -6.01 -15.40 -27.44
CA GLY A 88 -7.42 -15.66 -27.74
C GLY A 88 -8.42 -15.18 -26.67
N THR A 89 -7.97 -14.49 -25.62
CA THR A 89 -8.84 -13.88 -24.58
C THR A 89 -8.35 -12.48 -24.22
N ILE A 90 -9.13 -11.73 -23.43
CA ILE A 90 -8.72 -10.44 -22.83
C ILE A 90 -8.21 -10.59 -21.38
N THR A 91 -8.30 -11.78 -20.80
CA THR A 91 -7.89 -12.08 -19.43
C THR A 91 -6.39 -11.91 -19.26
N GLN A 92 -5.98 -11.10 -18.28
CA GLN A 92 -4.59 -10.98 -17.88
C GLN A 92 -4.26 -11.97 -16.75
N ARG A 93 -3.08 -12.55 -16.81
CA ARG A 93 -2.59 -13.49 -15.79
C ARG A 93 -1.24 -13.05 -15.26
N ILE A 94 -1.13 -13.02 -13.93
CA ILE A 94 0.15 -12.83 -13.23
C ILE A 94 1.03 -14.05 -13.50
N TYR A 95 2.20 -13.83 -14.09
CA TYR A 95 3.20 -14.86 -14.30
C TYR A 95 4.50 -14.61 -13.53
N GLU A 96 4.68 -13.42 -12.97
CA GLU A 96 5.83 -13.10 -12.12
C GLU A 96 5.42 -12.10 -11.03
N ILE A 97 5.85 -12.35 -9.80
CA ILE A 97 5.75 -11.42 -8.68
C ILE A 97 7.16 -11.24 -8.11
N ASN A 98 7.57 -9.99 -7.92
CA ASN A 98 8.78 -9.61 -7.21
C ASN A 98 8.42 -8.86 -5.95
N GLN A 99 9.16 -9.06 -4.86
CA GLN A 99 8.94 -8.37 -3.60
C GLN A 99 10.28 -7.94 -3.00
N ALA A 100 10.34 -6.68 -2.59
CA ALA A 100 11.47 -6.09 -1.91
C ALA A 100 11.02 -5.44 -0.60
N TRP A 101 11.79 -5.64 0.46
CA TRP A 101 11.64 -4.90 1.72
C TRP A 101 12.85 -3.98 1.91
N TYR A 102 12.63 -2.79 2.47
CA TYR A 102 13.68 -1.79 2.62
C TYR A 102 13.86 -1.34 4.07
N SER A 103 15.11 -1.07 4.46
CA SER A 103 15.44 -0.40 5.74
C SER A 103 15.77 1.07 5.58
N ASP A 104 16.28 1.45 4.40
CA ASP A 104 16.99 2.70 4.17
C ASP A 104 16.52 3.44 2.90
N ALA A 105 15.45 2.95 2.27
CA ALA A 105 14.83 3.63 1.15
C ALA A 105 13.85 4.69 1.64
N ASP A 106 14.07 5.94 1.27
CA ASP A 106 13.21 7.06 1.62
C ASP A 106 12.88 7.87 0.37
N VAL A 107 11.66 8.41 0.33
CA VAL A 107 11.28 9.51 -0.55
C VAL A 107 11.35 10.80 0.26
N VAL A 108 12.08 11.79 -0.26
CA VAL A 108 12.32 13.07 0.40
C VAL A 108 11.83 14.19 -0.51
N VAL A 109 10.78 14.88 -0.07
CA VAL A 109 10.25 16.06 -0.76
C VAL A 109 10.78 17.32 -0.10
N MET A 110 11.37 18.20 -0.91
CA MET A 110 11.95 19.46 -0.47
C MET A 110 11.11 20.62 -0.98
N MET A 111 10.72 21.52 -0.07
CA MET A 111 9.90 22.70 -0.35
C MET A 111 10.52 23.94 0.29
N THR A 112 10.40 25.09 -0.35
CA THR A 112 10.86 26.35 0.22
C THR A 112 9.83 26.90 1.22
N LEU A 113 10.28 27.25 2.42
CA LEU A 113 9.42 27.77 3.49
C LEU A 113 8.93 29.21 3.25
N SER A 114 9.57 29.94 2.33
CA SER A 114 9.11 31.25 1.88
C SER A 114 7.88 31.17 0.97
N ALA A 115 7.54 29.98 0.45
CA ALA A 115 6.33 29.74 -0.31
C ALA A 115 5.18 29.27 0.61
N PRO A 116 3.91 29.60 0.30
CA PRO A 116 2.77 29.06 1.04
C PRO A 116 2.66 27.54 0.89
N LEU A 117 2.49 26.85 2.01
CA LEU A 117 2.18 25.43 2.12
C LEU A 117 0.68 25.24 2.06
N LYS A 118 0.20 24.31 1.24
CA LYS A 118 -1.22 23.99 1.12
C LYS A 118 -1.51 22.62 1.72
N TYR A 119 -2.39 22.59 2.70
CA TYR A 119 -2.89 21.39 3.35
C TYR A 119 -4.32 21.13 2.90
N THR A 120 -4.70 19.87 2.72
CA THR A 120 -6.08 19.45 2.47
C THR A 120 -6.48 18.48 3.58
N ILE A 121 -7.63 18.71 4.22
CA ILE A 121 -8.19 17.83 5.26
C ILE A 121 -9.56 17.34 4.80
N ASP A 122 -9.80 16.03 4.84
CA ASP A 122 -11.12 15.46 4.55
C ASP A 122 -11.97 15.24 5.81
N ASN A 123 -13.19 14.74 5.62
CA ASN A 123 -14.16 14.47 6.68
C ASN A 123 -13.75 13.31 7.60
N GLU A 124 -12.76 12.50 7.21
CA GLU A 124 -12.20 11.41 8.01
C GLU A 124 -10.92 11.83 8.74
N GLY A 125 -10.47 13.09 8.54
CA GLY A 125 -9.24 13.60 9.13
C GLY A 125 -7.98 13.19 8.36
N SER A 126 -8.09 12.69 7.12
CA SER A 126 -6.92 12.49 6.27
C SER A 126 -6.30 13.85 5.95
N LEU A 127 -5.04 14.04 6.36
CA LEU A 127 -4.29 15.27 6.15
C LEU A 127 -3.28 15.07 5.02
N THR A 128 -3.38 15.88 3.98
CA THR A 128 -2.48 15.82 2.82
C THR A 128 -1.79 17.16 2.63
N LEU A 129 -0.47 17.16 2.47
CA LEU A 129 0.31 18.31 2.08
C LEU A 129 0.51 18.32 0.56
N ARG A 130 0.04 19.38 -0.11
CA ARG A 130 0.16 19.55 -1.56
C ARG A 130 1.52 20.14 -1.91
N LEU A 131 2.13 19.62 -2.98
CA LEU A 131 3.42 20.10 -3.46
C LEU A 131 3.24 21.45 -4.16
N PRO A 132 3.93 22.52 -3.73
CA PRO A 132 3.95 23.78 -4.45
C PRO A 132 4.79 23.66 -5.74
N ALA A 133 4.59 24.59 -6.67
CA ALA A 133 5.45 24.71 -7.83
C ALA A 133 6.91 24.94 -7.39
N GLY A 134 7.83 24.14 -7.94
CA GLY A 134 9.26 24.19 -7.57
C GLY A 134 9.67 23.27 -6.42
N ALA A 135 8.75 22.49 -5.84
CA ALA A 135 9.13 21.39 -4.96
C ALA A 135 9.98 20.36 -5.72
N THR A 136 10.98 19.79 -5.06
CA THR A 136 11.82 18.73 -5.64
C THR A 136 11.65 17.43 -4.86
N ILE A 137 11.74 16.30 -5.56
CA ILE A 137 11.65 14.96 -4.98
C ILE A 137 13.00 14.29 -5.13
N HIS A 138 13.48 13.70 -4.03
CA HIS A 138 14.73 12.98 -3.96
C HIS A 138 14.49 11.59 -3.39
N HIS A 139 15.22 10.60 -3.91
CA HIS A 139 15.10 9.22 -3.49
C HIS A 139 16.40 8.70 -2.91
N ASN A 140 16.32 8.21 -1.68
CA ASN A 140 17.33 7.34 -1.09
C ASN A 140 16.99 5.87 -1.40
N GLY A 141 18.01 5.03 -1.60
CA GLY A 141 17.84 3.63 -2.00
C GLY A 141 17.54 3.43 -3.49
N SER A 142 17.36 2.18 -3.91
CA SER A 142 17.05 1.76 -5.29
C SER A 142 16.13 0.53 -5.30
N GLY A 143 15.70 0.06 -6.48
CA GLY A 143 14.93 -1.18 -6.61
C GLY A 143 13.40 -1.03 -6.66
N TYR A 144 12.88 0.19 -6.69
CA TYR A 144 11.46 0.51 -6.92
C TYR A 144 11.36 1.63 -8.00
N PRO A 145 10.23 1.77 -8.71
CA PRO A 145 10.12 2.71 -9.83
C PRO A 145 9.91 4.15 -9.36
N LYS A 146 11.01 4.88 -9.19
CA LYS A 146 11.05 6.24 -8.67
C LYS A 146 10.22 7.24 -9.47
N GLU A 147 10.35 7.24 -10.80
CA GLU A 147 9.63 8.17 -11.68
C GLU A 147 8.11 8.10 -11.49
N MET A 148 7.58 6.89 -11.31
CA MET A 148 6.15 6.72 -11.08
C MET A 148 5.71 7.17 -9.69
N VAL A 149 6.57 7.02 -8.70
CA VAL A 149 6.34 7.55 -7.35
C VAL A 149 6.35 9.07 -7.39
N ASP A 150 7.26 9.69 -8.15
CA ASP A 150 7.32 11.13 -8.36
C ASP A 150 6.00 11.66 -8.94
N ASP A 151 5.50 11.05 -10.02
CA ASP A 151 4.25 11.45 -10.68
C ASP A 151 3.05 11.37 -9.71
N LEU A 152 2.96 10.29 -8.93
CA LEU A 152 1.85 10.09 -7.98
C LEU A 152 1.91 11.07 -6.81
N ILE A 153 3.10 11.36 -6.28
CA ILE A 153 3.27 12.36 -5.22
C ILE A 153 2.98 13.76 -5.77
N GLN A 154 3.36 14.07 -7.01
CA GLN A 154 3.03 15.35 -7.64
C GLN A 154 1.51 15.52 -7.83
N GLU A 155 0.81 14.46 -8.25
CA GLU A 155 -0.64 14.47 -8.44
C GLU A 155 -1.40 14.57 -7.11
N ARG A 156 -1.03 13.74 -6.13
CA ARG A 156 -1.83 13.52 -4.92
C ARG A 156 -1.36 14.33 -3.71
N GLY A 157 -0.11 14.78 -3.69
CA GLY A 157 0.53 15.30 -2.48
C GLY A 157 1.03 14.18 -1.57
N ILE A 158 1.52 14.56 -0.38
CA ILE A 158 2.01 13.62 0.62
C ILE A 158 1.00 13.50 1.75
N LYS A 159 0.63 12.26 2.09
CA LYS A 159 -0.21 12.00 3.26
C LYS A 159 0.61 12.15 4.54
N LEU A 160 0.19 13.06 5.40
CA LEU A 160 0.71 13.25 6.75
C LEU A 160 -0.07 12.37 7.74
N PRO A 161 0.42 12.19 8.99
CA PRO A 161 -0.36 11.56 10.05
C PRO A 161 -1.75 12.19 10.15
N SER A 162 -2.78 11.33 10.25
CA SER A 162 -4.17 11.78 10.27
C SER A 162 -4.43 12.78 11.38
N ALA A 163 -5.21 13.79 11.04
CA ALA A 163 -5.77 14.75 11.98
C ALA A 163 -7.00 14.17 12.67
N VAL A 164 -7.45 14.85 13.73
CA VAL A 164 -8.82 14.62 14.24
C VAL A 164 -9.80 15.06 13.13
N PRO A 165 -10.84 14.25 12.81
CA PRO A 165 -11.85 14.64 11.85
C PRO A 165 -12.41 16.05 12.14
N PRO A 166 -12.36 16.98 11.16
CA PRO A 166 -12.82 18.35 11.38
C PRO A 166 -14.33 18.35 11.63
N THR A 167 -14.76 19.21 12.55
CA THR A 167 -16.17 19.46 12.88
C THR A 167 -16.61 20.91 12.60
N GLY A 168 -15.65 21.76 12.23
CA GLY A 168 -15.85 23.15 11.88
C GLY A 168 -15.31 23.49 10.49
N ILE A 169 -14.52 24.57 10.42
CA ILE A 169 -14.11 25.25 9.19
C ILE A 169 -12.79 24.72 8.59
N LEU A 170 -12.10 23.80 9.26
CA LEU A 170 -10.85 23.21 8.75
C LEU A 170 -11.04 22.10 7.72
N LEU A 171 -12.28 21.76 7.36
CA LEU A 171 -12.56 20.85 6.25
C LEU A 171 -12.16 21.49 4.91
N GLY A 172 -11.37 20.77 4.12
CA GLY A 172 -10.89 21.21 2.80
C GLY A 172 -9.49 21.82 2.85
N ASP A 173 -9.26 22.85 2.02
CA ASP A 173 -7.93 23.41 1.79
C ASP A 173 -7.57 24.50 2.80
N THR A 174 -6.46 24.35 3.51
CA THR A 174 -5.90 25.38 4.40
C THR A 174 -4.51 25.78 3.92
N ILE A 175 -4.20 27.09 3.89
CA ILE A 175 -2.91 27.60 3.43
C ILE A 175 -2.12 28.15 4.61
N GLY A 176 -0.90 27.67 4.81
CA GLY A 176 0.04 28.12 5.84
C GLY A 176 1.30 28.75 5.24
N GLN A 177 1.91 29.74 5.91
CA GLN A 177 3.21 30.29 5.51
C GLN A 177 4.02 30.71 6.74
N PHE A 178 5.33 30.51 6.70
CA PHE A 178 6.25 31.09 7.69
C PHE A 178 6.51 32.56 7.38
N THR A 179 6.58 33.40 8.41
CA THR A 179 7.03 34.78 8.23
C THR A 179 8.54 34.88 8.04
N ASP A 180 8.98 35.88 7.29
CA ASP A 180 10.40 36.17 7.10
C ASP A 180 11.06 36.49 8.46
N GLY A 181 12.01 35.66 8.90
CA GLY A 181 12.96 35.98 9.97
C GLY A 181 12.63 35.57 11.40
N ASP A 182 11.50 34.92 11.73
CA ASP A 182 11.21 34.44 13.10
C ASP A 182 9.98 33.48 13.16
N PRO A 183 9.70 32.77 14.28
CA PRO A 183 8.98 31.49 14.34
C PRO A 183 7.45 31.55 14.14
N LEU A 184 6.94 32.62 13.54
CA LEU A 184 5.52 32.79 13.33
C LEU A 184 5.09 32.04 12.06
N MET A 185 4.12 31.14 12.20
CA MET A 185 3.47 30.49 11.06
C MET A 185 2.01 30.95 11.02
N LEU A 186 1.62 31.49 9.88
CA LEU A 186 0.34 32.11 9.62
C LEU A 186 -0.50 31.20 8.76
N PHE A 187 -1.78 31.04 9.11
CA PHE A 187 -2.70 30.20 8.37
C PHE A 187 -3.96 30.95 7.99
N GLN A 188 -4.35 30.74 6.74
CA GLN A 188 -5.63 31.15 6.21
C GLN A 188 -6.48 29.92 5.93
N VAL A 189 -7.67 29.92 6.53
CA VAL A 189 -8.72 28.93 6.30
C VAL A 189 -9.72 29.47 5.26
N PRO A 190 -10.41 28.62 4.49
CA PRO A 190 -11.46 29.06 3.60
C PRO A 190 -12.56 29.77 4.40
N ALA A 191 -13.15 30.83 3.85
CA ALA A 191 -14.30 31.47 4.46
C ALA A 191 -15.44 30.44 4.64
N PRO A 192 -16.13 30.40 5.80
CA PRO A 192 -17.17 29.43 6.04
C PRO A 192 -18.28 29.55 4.98
N SER A 193 -18.61 28.44 4.31
CA SER A 193 -19.71 28.39 3.33
C SER A 193 -21.09 28.44 4.00
N THR A 194 -21.18 28.13 5.30
CA THR A 194 -22.39 28.27 6.12
C THR A 194 -22.02 28.29 7.60
N PRO A 195 -22.60 29.19 8.44
CA PRO A 195 -22.44 29.11 9.89
C PRO A 195 -23.09 27.82 10.40
N SER A 196 -22.29 26.90 10.93
CA SER A 196 -22.82 25.72 11.62
C SER A 196 -23.54 26.17 12.90
N SER A 197 -24.71 25.57 13.18
CA SER A 197 -25.49 25.91 14.37
C SER A 197 -24.68 25.70 15.65
N PRO A 198 -24.94 26.51 16.69
CA PRO A 198 -24.29 26.36 17.98
C PRO A 198 -24.89 25.14 18.71
N ASP A 199 -24.37 23.95 18.44
CA ASP A 199 -24.53 22.85 19.40
C ASP A 199 -23.68 23.15 20.64
N THR A 200 -24.36 23.17 21.78
CA THR A 200 -23.80 23.37 23.12
C THR A 200 -23.01 22.13 23.53
N LEU A 201 -21.71 22.10 23.24
CA LEU A 201 -20.77 21.18 23.86
C LEU A 201 -19.96 21.93 24.92
N SER A 202 -20.25 21.66 26.19
CA SER A 202 -19.41 22.10 27.30
C SER A 202 -18.14 21.26 27.35
N VAL A 203 -17.04 21.76 26.78
CA VAL A 203 -15.72 21.17 26.97
C VAL A 203 -14.97 22.02 27.99
N ASN A 204 -15.25 21.76 29.28
CA ASN A 204 -14.33 22.16 30.34
C ASN A 204 -13.12 21.22 30.24
N GLY A 205 -12.09 21.62 29.49
CA GLY A 205 -10.80 20.95 29.56
C GLY A 205 -10.22 21.17 30.94
N GLU A 206 -9.87 20.09 31.65
CA GLU A 206 -9.05 20.20 32.86
C GLU A 206 -7.74 20.91 32.50
N ARG A 207 -7.39 21.93 33.27
CA ARG A 207 -6.10 22.61 33.12
C ARG A 207 -5.00 21.64 33.50
N LEU A 208 -4.21 21.22 32.52
CA LEU A 208 -3.01 20.43 32.78
C LEU A 208 -1.91 21.35 33.36
N THR A 209 -1.17 20.84 34.34
CA THR A 209 -0.02 21.54 34.93
C THR A 209 1.28 20.97 34.35
N GLY A 210 2.06 21.79 33.64
CA GLY A 210 3.30 21.39 33.00
C GLY A 210 3.95 22.54 32.21
N PRO A 211 5.17 22.37 31.68
CA PRO A 211 5.77 23.36 30.79
C PRO A 211 4.92 23.49 29.52
N VAL A 212 4.56 24.73 29.15
CA VAL A 212 3.90 25.01 27.88
C VAL A 212 4.95 24.82 26.77
N GLY A 213 4.63 23.98 25.79
CA GLY A 213 5.44 23.78 24.60
C GLY A 213 5.27 24.93 23.61
N PHE A 214 4.03 25.26 23.25
CA PHE A 214 3.73 26.35 22.31
C PHE A 214 2.30 26.88 22.38
N GLY A 215 2.07 28.02 21.73
CA GLY A 215 0.77 28.69 21.68
C GLY A 215 0.22 28.84 20.26
N ILE A 216 -1.08 28.56 20.09
CA ILE A 216 -1.85 28.86 18.89
C ILE A 216 -2.86 29.96 19.21
N ILE A 217 -2.94 30.96 18.34
CA ILE A 217 -3.90 32.06 18.39
C ILE A 217 -4.92 31.86 17.27
N TYR A 218 -6.20 31.94 17.62
CA TYR A 218 -7.33 31.81 16.70
C TYR A 218 -8.11 33.12 16.65
N GLN A 219 -8.48 33.58 15.45
CA GLN A 219 -9.27 34.81 15.28
C GLN A 219 -10.78 34.52 15.28
N ASP A 220 -11.55 35.33 15.99
CA ASP A 220 -13.01 35.17 16.10
C ASP A 220 -13.79 35.51 14.82
N THR A 221 -13.10 36.08 13.83
CA THR A 221 -13.63 36.29 12.48
C THR A 221 -13.79 34.97 11.72
N ALA A 222 -12.94 33.99 12.00
CA ALA A 222 -12.99 32.64 11.44
C ALA A 222 -13.69 31.66 12.39
N PHE A 223 -13.49 31.83 13.70
CA PHE A 223 -14.05 30.97 14.74
C PHE A 223 -15.02 31.78 15.64
N PRO A 224 -16.26 32.03 15.19
CA PRO A 224 -17.20 32.89 15.93
C PRO A 224 -17.58 32.32 17.31
N GLU A 225 -17.44 31.01 17.52
CA GLU A 225 -17.67 30.36 18.82
C GLU A 225 -16.74 30.85 19.93
N LEU A 226 -15.58 31.41 19.58
CA LEU A 226 -14.59 31.92 20.55
C LEU A 226 -15.15 33.04 21.44
N LYS A 227 -16.13 33.81 20.93
CA LYS A 227 -16.79 34.89 21.68
C LYS A 227 -17.52 34.42 22.93
N GLN A 228 -17.80 33.11 23.02
CA GLN A 228 -18.42 32.46 24.17
C GLN A 228 -17.38 32.01 25.22
N GLY A 229 -16.08 32.25 24.98
CA GLY A 229 -14.99 31.82 25.85
C GLY A 229 -14.63 30.33 25.73
N HIS A 230 -15.18 29.63 24.74
CA HIS A 230 -14.86 28.24 24.46
C HIS A 230 -13.64 28.12 23.52
N PRO A 231 -12.84 27.04 23.62
CA PRO A 231 -11.84 26.73 22.61
C PRO A 231 -12.49 26.49 21.24
N PRO A 232 -11.77 26.70 20.13
CA PRO A 232 -12.32 26.48 18.79
C PRO A 232 -12.66 24.99 18.60
N ARG A 233 -13.73 24.70 17.84
CA ARG A 233 -14.19 23.32 17.62
C ARG A 233 -13.12 22.44 16.98
N ASP A 234 -12.40 23.00 16.01
CA ASP A 234 -11.32 22.32 15.29
C ASP A 234 -9.95 22.50 15.95
N ARG A 235 -9.89 22.79 17.26
CA ARG A 235 -8.61 22.97 17.98
C ARG A 235 -7.65 21.80 17.73
N ASP A 236 -8.13 20.58 17.94
CA ASP A 236 -7.29 19.38 17.85
C ASP A 236 -6.94 19.03 16.39
N THR A 237 -7.79 19.38 15.43
CA THR A 237 -7.49 19.31 14.00
C THR A 237 -6.41 20.34 13.60
N ALA A 238 -6.50 21.57 14.12
CA ALA A 238 -5.54 22.64 13.84
C ALA A 238 -4.12 22.26 14.27
N VAL A 239 -3.97 21.58 15.41
CA VAL A 239 -2.68 21.09 15.90
C VAL A 239 -1.97 20.20 14.88
N SER A 240 -2.73 19.38 14.14
CA SER A 240 -2.19 18.46 13.12
C SER A 240 -1.52 19.16 11.94
N LEU A 241 -1.78 20.45 11.72
CA LEU A 241 -1.09 21.25 10.71
C LEU A 241 0.39 21.50 11.05
N PHE A 242 0.75 21.39 12.34
CA PHE A 242 2.08 21.69 12.87
C PHE A 242 2.83 20.43 13.24
N ALA A 243 2.17 19.52 13.96
CA ALA A 243 2.76 18.27 14.46
C ALA A 243 1.66 17.21 14.67
N PRO A 244 2.02 15.91 14.69
CA PRO A 244 1.04 14.83 14.80
C PRO A 244 0.22 14.98 16.09
N LYS A 245 -1.10 14.83 16.01
CA LYS A 245 -2.00 15.12 17.15
C LYS A 245 -1.65 14.31 18.40
N GLU A 246 -1.25 13.05 18.23
CA GLU A 246 -0.88 12.17 19.36
C GLU A 246 0.32 12.69 20.17
N MET A 247 1.13 13.58 19.59
CA MET A 247 2.27 14.19 20.26
C MET A 247 1.89 15.33 21.19
N ILE A 248 0.66 15.87 21.10
CA ILE A 248 0.36 17.19 21.66
C ILE A 248 -0.95 17.20 22.44
N ASP A 249 -0.84 17.60 23.71
CA ASP A 249 -1.96 17.80 24.61
C ASP A 249 -2.33 19.27 24.73
N PHE A 250 -3.64 19.53 24.83
CA PHE A 250 -4.15 20.86 25.13
C PHE A 250 -3.99 21.13 26.63
N MET A 251 -3.38 22.27 26.95
CA MET A 251 -3.10 22.67 28.33
C MET A 251 -4.18 23.60 28.86
N ASN A 252 -4.39 24.73 28.19
CA ASN A 252 -5.34 25.76 28.59
C ASN A 252 -5.61 26.74 27.44
N GLY A 253 -6.59 27.64 27.61
CA GLY A 253 -6.74 28.79 26.72
C GLY A 253 -7.64 29.88 27.28
N ALA A 254 -7.61 31.04 26.62
CA ALA A 254 -8.38 32.21 27.01
C ALA A 254 -8.75 33.08 25.80
N TYR A 255 -9.97 33.60 25.80
CA TYR A 255 -10.44 34.60 24.85
C TYR A 255 -10.12 36.01 25.34
N TYR A 256 -9.61 36.85 24.43
CA TYR A 256 -9.28 38.25 24.65
C TYR A 256 -10.19 39.15 23.79
N PRO A 257 -11.28 39.70 24.34
CA PRO A 257 -12.26 40.48 23.58
C PRO A 257 -11.67 41.73 22.90
N ALA A 258 -10.64 42.33 23.49
CA ALA A 258 -10.01 43.53 22.95
C ALA A 258 -9.28 43.30 21.62
N SER A 259 -8.76 42.08 21.41
CA SER A 259 -8.07 41.67 20.18
C SER A 259 -8.89 40.75 19.28
N GLY A 260 -10.07 40.31 19.73
CA GLY A 260 -10.90 39.34 19.00
C GLY A 260 -10.25 37.96 18.86
N ALA A 261 -9.33 37.61 19.77
CA ALA A 261 -8.48 36.43 19.61
C ALA A 261 -8.60 35.47 20.80
N TYR A 262 -8.56 34.17 20.53
CA TYR A 262 -8.41 33.12 21.53
C TYR A 262 -6.98 32.58 21.50
N SER A 263 -6.29 32.61 22.64
CA SER A 263 -4.98 31.98 22.79
C SER A 263 -5.15 30.61 23.43
N ALA A 264 -4.58 29.58 22.81
CA ALA A 264 -4.54 28.21 23.30
C ALA A 264 -3.08 27.79 23.51
N GLU A 265 -2.81 27.15 24.63
CA GLU A 265 -1.51 26.62 25.03
C GLU A 265 -1.51 25.09 24.91
N PHE A 266 -0.40 24.56 24.42
CA PHE A 266 -0.21 23.13 24.18
C PHE A 266 1.14 22.68 24.73
N ALA A 267 1.26 21.39 25.04
CA ALA A 267 2.50 20.76 25.48
C ALA A 267 2.69 19.40 24.82
N LEU A 268 3.93 18.91 24.86
CA LEU A 268 4.25 17.54 24.46
C LEU A 268 3.46 16.58 25.34
N ASN A 269 2.85 15.58 24.73
CA ASN A 269 2.15 14.54 25.46
C ASN A 269 3.16 13.74 26.30
N SER A 270 2.86 13.59 27.59
CA SER A 270 3.74 12.90 28.56
C SER A 270 4.14 11.47 28.14
N ALA A 271 3.30 10.74 27.41
CA ALA A 271 3.64 9.41 26.86
C ALA A 271 4.77 9.47 25.82
N PHE A 272 5.01 10.64 25.23
CA PHE A 272 6.05 10.90 24.24
C PHE A 272 7.24 11.70 24.80
N GLU A 273 7.22 12.07 26.09
CA GLU A 273 8.35 12.70 26.78
C GLU A 273 9.52 11.74 27.01
N ALA A 274 9.25 10.44 27.17
CA ALA A 274 10.29 9.43 27.26
C ALA A 274 10.92 9.15 25.88
N THR A 275 12.24 9.35 25.77
CA THR A 275 13.04 8.97 24.61
C THR A 275 13.21 7.45 24.58
N ASP A 276 12.16 6.73 24.23
CA ASP A 276 12.31 5.32 23.90
C ASP A 276 13.04 5.24 22.56
N SER A 277 14.29 4.78 22.62
CA SER A 277 15.03 4.31 21.44
C SER A 277 14.35 3.04 20.94
N ALA A 278 13.24 3.18 20.22
CA ALA A 278 12.67 2.06 19.50
C ALA A 278 13.73 1.55 18.51
N SER A 279 14.16 0.31 18.70
CA SER A 279 15.07 -0.34 17.75
C SER A 279 14.43 -0.34 16.37
N GLU A 280 15.19 -0.01 15.32
CA GLU A 280 14.67 -0.16 13.96
C GLU A 280 14.21 -1.62 13.75
N PRO A 281 12.98 -1.81 13.24
CA PRO A 281 12.46 -3.15 13.00
C PRO A 281 13.36 -3.86 11.99
N ALA A 282 13.62 -5.14 12.24
CA ALA A 282 14.38 -5.96 11.32
C ALA A 282 13.64 -6.06 9.97
N VAL A 283 14.34 -5.74 8.88
CA VAL A 283 13.81 -5.92 7.52
C VAL A 283 13.59 -7.41 7.27
N PRO A 284 12.39 -7.81 6.81
CA PRO A 284 12.15 -9.20 6.44
C PRO A 284 13.04 -9.65 5.27
N ALA A 285 13.54 -10.88 5.34
CA ALA A 285 14.22 -11.50 4.21
C ALA A 285 13.29 -11.60 2.97
N SER A 286 13.85 -11.36 1.79
CA SER A 286 13.17 -11.46 0.49
C SER A 286 13.91 -12.42 -0.42
N ILE A 287 13.18 -13.20 -1.22
CA ILE A 287 13.74 -14.02 -2.28
C ILE A 287 13.12 -13.63 -3.62
N TYR A 288 13.96 -13.47 -4.64
CA TYR A 288 13.56 -13.07 -5.98
C TYR A 288 13.77 -14.21 -6.97
N PRO A 289 12.77 -14.50 -7.81
CA PRO A 289 11.40 -13.95 -7.77
C PRO A 289 10.61 -14.48 -6.56
N LEU A 290 9.57 -13.75 -6.13
CA LEU A 290 8.63 -14.23 -5.10
C LEU A 290 7.73 -15.32 -5.68
N LEU A 291 7.24 -15.11 -6.90
CA LEU A 291 6.53 -16.10 -7.70
C LEU A 291 6.98 -15.98 -9.15
N LYS A 292 7.14 -17.12 -9.84
CA LYS A 292 7.34 -17.12 -11.29
C LYS A 292 6.73 -18.36 -11.93
N GLU A 293 5.97 -18.14 -12.99
CA GLU A 293 5.51 -19.21 -13.88
C GLU A 293 6.60 -19.52 -14.90
N VAL A 294 6.92 -20.80 -15.04
CA VAL A 294 7.94 -21.35 -15.94
C VAL A 294 7.34 -22.51 -16.72
N TYR A 295 8.03 -23.03 -17.73
CA TYR A 295 7.59 -24.22 -18.45
C TYR A 295 8.48 -25.42 -18.10
N ALA A 296 7.95 -26.62 -18.23
CA ALA A 296 8.74 -27.84 -18.08
C ALA A 296 9.86 -27.86 -19.12
N GLY A 297 11.09 -28.14 -18.69
CA GLY A 297 12.30 -28.10 -19.50
C GLY A 297 12.81 -26.69 -19.83
N ALA A 298 12.25 -25.63 -19.23
CA ALA A 298 12.78 -24.28 -19.38
C ALA A 298 14.19 -24.14 -18.78
N GLU A 299 14.88 -23.08 -19.18
CA GLU A 299 16.19 -22.75 -18.63
C GLU A 299 16.13 -22.53 -17.11
N LYS A 300 17.29 -22.69 -16.46
CA LYS A 300 17.44 -22.44 -15.03
C LYS A 300 17.07 -21.00 -14.65
N GLN A 301 16.51 -20.82 -13.46
CA GLN A 301 16.04 -19.56 -12.93
C GLN A 301 16.94 -19.13 -11.77
N ALA A 302 17.49 -17.92 -11.85
CA ALA A 302 18.32 -17.36 -10.78
C ALA A 302 17.47 -17.10 -9.54
N LEU A 303 18.05 -17.40 -8.37
CA LEU A 303 17.50 -17.08 -7.05
C LEU A 303 18.39 -16.05 -6.38
N THR A 304 17.80 -14.96 -5.92
CA THR A 304 18.51 -13.93 -5.15
C THR A 304 17.84 -13.75 -3.81
N LEU A 305 18.63 -13.77 -2.73
CA LEU A 305 18.16 -13.59 -1.36
C LEU A 305 18.70 -12.26 -0.81
N GLU A 306 17.80 -11.46 -0.27
CA GLU A 306 18.11 -10.18 0.34
C GLU A 306 17.65 -10.16 1.80
N PRO A 307 18.51 -9.76 2.77
CA PRO A 307 19.93 -9.45 2.57
C PRO A 307 20.75 -10.71 2.21
N ALA A 308 21.76 -10.54 1.36
CA ALA A 308 22.63 -11.63 0.96
C ALA A 308 23.44 -12.13 2.15
N THR A 309 23.47 -13.46 2.36
CA THR A 309 24.28 -14.06 3.42
C THR A 309 25.14 -15.22 2.91
N PRO A 310 26.41 -15.32 3.34
CA PRO A 310 27.35 -16.34 2.85
C PRO A 310 26.92 -17.79 3.15
N ASN A 311 26.06 -17.99 4.16
CA ASN A 311 25.63 -19.31 4.62
C ASN A 311 24.12 -19.54 4.40
N SER A 312 23.53 -18.87 3.41
CA SER A 312 22.11 -19.06 3.07
C SER A 312 21.87 -20.47 2.56
N GLN A 313 20.88 -21.13 3.17
CA GLN A 313 20.43 -22.47 2.76
C GLN A 313 19.12 -22.35 2.01
N PHE A 314 19.07 -22.93 0.81
CA PHE A 314 17.88 -23.02 -0.02
C PHE A 314 17.41 -24.47 -0.02
N THR A 315 16.15 -24.68 0.31
CA THR A 315 15.55 -26.01 0.42
C THR A 315 14.13 -25.96 -0.13
N PHE A 316 13.63 -27.09 -0.62
CA PHE A 316 12.21 -27.19 -0.96
C PHE A 316 11.34 -27.34 0.30
N VAL A 317 10.15 -26.77 0.25
CA VAL A 317 9.08 -27.01 1.21
C VAL A 317 8.20 -28.12 0.65
N GLY A 318 8.28 -29.31 1.24
CA GLY A 318 7.56 -30.49 0.77
C GLY A 318 8.27 -31.17 -0.41
N GLU A 319 7.50 -31.94 -1.18
CA GLU A 319 7.98 -32.59 -2.40
C GLU A 319 8.12 -31.56 -3.53
N ALA A 320 9.15 -31.73 -4.36
CA ALA A 320 9.42 -30.87 -5.50
C ALA A 320 9.74 -31.72 -6.73
N LEU A 321 9.37 -31.22 -7.92
CA LEU A 321 9.70 -31.87 -9.19
C LEU A 321 10.93 -31.28 -9.87
N GLY A 322 11.22 -30.01 -9.62
CA GLY A 322 12.43 -29.35 -10.07
C GLY A 322 13.64 -29.66 -9.20
N GLU A 323 14.76 -29.02 -9.50
CA GLU A 323 16.02 -29.19 -8.77
C GLU A 323 16.59 -27.85 -8.32
N LEU A 324 17.29 -27.83 -7.18
CA LEU A 324 18.09 -26.69 -6.73
C LEU A 324 19.57 -27.01 -6.90
N LYS A 325 20.30 -26.10 -7.57
CA LYS A 325 21.75 -26.23 -7.74
C LYS A 325 22.44 -24.92 -7.42
N GLN A 326 23.61 -25.04 -6.79
CA GLN A 326 24.50 -23.92 -6.59
C GLN A 326 25.58 -23.95 -7.67
N GLU A 327 25.73 -22.83 -8.39
CA GLU A 327 26.73 -22.64 -9.43
C GLU A 327 27.48 -21.35 -9.20
N SER A 328 28.81 -21.43 -9.10
CA SER A 328 29.69 -20.27 -8.86
C SER A 328 29.23 -19.40 -7.67
N GLY A 329 28.72 -20.05 -6.61
CA GLY A 329 28.22 -19.40 -5.40
C GLY A 329 26.78 -18.89 -5.45
N SER A 330 26.14 -18.88 -6.62
CA SER A 330 24.74 -18.46 -6.80
C SER A 330 23.79 -19.65 -6.84
N TRP A 331 22.58 -19.48 -6.30
CA TRP A 331 21.55 -20.51 -6.33
C TRP A 331 20.67 -20.38 -7.56
N PHE A 332 20.35 -21.51 -8.16
CA PHE A 332 19.46 -21.63 -9.31
C PHE A 332 18.40 -22.69 -9.06
N TYR A 333 17.18 -22.38 -9.47
CA TYR A 333 16.11 -23.36 -9.62
C TYR A 333 16.10 -23.89 -11.05
N TYR A 334 16.05 -25.20 -11.19
CA TYR A 334 15.90 -25.90 -12.46
C TYR A 334 14.46 -26.40 -12.55
N PRO A 335 13.66 -25.87 -13.50
CA PRO A 335 12.31 -26.37 -13.75
C PRO A 335 12.32 -27.88 -14.04
N PRO A 336 11.23 -28.59 -13.70
CA PRO A 336 11.15 -30.03 -13.95
C PRO A 336 11.27 -30.34 -15.44
N ALA A 337 11.76 -31.53 -15.77
CA ALA A 337 11.78 -32.01 -17.15
C ALA A 337 10.35 -32.12 -17.71
N PRO A 338 10.16 -32.05 -19.05
CA PRO A 338 8.90 -32.41 -19.68
C PRO A 338 8.45 -33.82 -19.27
N LEU A 339 7.13 -34.04 -19.22
CA LEU A 339 6.58 -35.35 -18.90
C LEU A 339 7.02 -36.42 -19.91
N ASP A 340 7.44 -37.57 -19.39
CA ASP A 340 7.76 -38.77 -20.18
C ASP A 340 7.11 -40.01 -19.52
N PRO A 341 6.08 -40.63 -20.13
CA PRO A 341 5.46 -40.24 -21.39
C PRO A 341 4.70 -38.91 -21.28
N ALA A 342 4.61 -38.19 -22.40
CA ALA A 342 3.83 -36.96 -22.49
C ALA A 342 2.32 -37.24 -22.32
N VAL A 343 1.57 -36.24 -21.83
CA VAL A 343 0.10 -36.30 -21.78
C VAL A 343 -0.47 -36.41 -23.20
N ILE A 344 -1.54 -37.19 -23.34
CA ILE A 344 -2.23 -37.34 -24.62
C ILE A 344 -3.28 -36.24 -24.71
N LEU A 345 -3.14 -35.35 -25.71
CA LEU A 345 -4.07 -34.26 -25.97
C LEU A 345 -5.04 -34.62 -27.09
N GLU A 346 -6.34 -34.49 -26.83
CA GLU A 346 -7.42 -34.74 -27.78
C GLU A 346 -8.02 -33.43 -28.27
N VAL A 347 -8.14 -33.30 -29.60
CA VAL A 347 -8.72 -32.12 -30.27
C VAL A 347 -10.23 -32.19 -30.34
N THR A 348 -10.80 -33.40 -30.33
CA THR A 348 -12.24 -33.67 -30.41
C THR A 348 -12.82 -33.66 -29.00
N ASN A 349 -13.05 -32.47 -28.46
CA ASN A 349 -13.54 -32.28 -27.10
C ASN A 349 -14.51 -31.08 -27.03
N LYS A 350 -15.13 -30.82 -25.85
CA LYS A 350 -16.14 -29.76 -25.70
C LYS A 350 -15.61 -28.32 -25.80
N THR A 351 -14.29 -28.14 -25.73
CA THR A 351 -13.61 -26.85 -25.78
C THR A 351 -12.93 -26.64 -27.13
N ASN A 352 -12.60 -25.39 -27.45
CA ASN A 352 -11.83 -25.07 -28.66
C ASN A 352 -10.30 -25.22 -28.50
N VAL A 353 -9.85 -25.82 -27.39
CA VAL A 353 -8.45 -26.07 -27.05
C VAL A 353 -8.27 -27.59 -26.86
N PRO A 354 -7.14 -28.19 -27.25
CA PRO A 354 -6.91 -29.62 -26.98
C PRO A 354 -6.96 -29.93 -25.47
N ALA A 355 -7.69 -30.97 -25.09
CA ALA A 355 -7.84 -31.39 -23.70
C ALA A 355 -7.06 -32.68 -23.43
N ALA A 356 -6.43 -32.79 -22.26
CA ALA A 356 -5.68 -33.99 -21.91
C ALA A 356 -6.62 -35.15 -21.53
N LEU A 357 -6.30 -36.38 -21.93
CA LEU A 357 -6.98 -37.56 -21.41
C LEU A 357 -6.66 -37.72 -19.92
N SER A 358 -7.69 -37.76 -19.07
CA SER A 358 -7.54 -37.80 -17.61
C SER A 358 -6.64 -38.94 -17.13
N ALA A 359 -6.70 -40.10 -17.80
CA ALA A 359 -5.89 -41.27 -17.46
C ALA A 359 -4.37 -41.08 -17.66
N THR A 360 -3.97 -40.03 -18.38
CA THR A 360 -2.56 -39.70 -18.67
C THR A 360 -2.04 -38.53 -17.84
N VAL A 361 -2.93 -37.85 -17.11
CA VAL A 361 -2.61 -36.66 -16.32
C VAL A 361 -2.09 -37.10 -14.95
N PRO A 362 -0.96 -36.55 -14.46
CA PRO A 362 -0.55 -36.73 -13.07
C PRO A 362 -1.61 -36.14 -12.12
N GLU A 363 -1.41 -36.23 -10.79
CA GLU A 363 -2.42 -35.79 -9.82
C GLU A 363 -2.99 -34.40 -10.11
N TYR A 364 -2.11 -33.44 -10.46
CA TYR A 364 -2.49 -32.10 -10.91
C TYR A 364 -1.72 -31.67 -12.16
N PRO A 365 -2.33 -30.88 -13.06
CA PRO A 365 -1.70 -30.38 -14.28
C PRO A 365 -0.81 -29.15 -14.04
N LEU A 366 -0.83 -28.61 -12.82
CA LEU A 366 -0.03 -27.48 -12.37
C LEU A 366 0.73 -27.90 -11.11
N VAL A 367 2.04 -27.74 -11.15
CA VAL A 367 2.93 -28.05 -10.02
C VAL A 367 3.49 -26.75 -9.45
N ALA A 368 3.63 -26.69 -8.12
CA ALA A 368 4.27 -25.59 -7.43
C ALA A 368 5.46 -26.09 -6.62
N ASP A 369 6.66 -25.72 -7.05
CA ASP A 369 7.86 -25.93 -6.25
C ASP A 369 8.08 -24.70 -5.36
N VAL A 370 7.94 -24.89 -4.05
CA VAL A 370 8.13 -23.82 -3.06
C VAL A 370 9.52 -23.95 -2.46
N ILE A 371 10.34 -22.92 -2.62
CA ILE A 371 11.72 -22.88 -2.13
C ILE A 371 11.76 -21.97 -0.93
N LYS A 372 12.29 -22.47 0.19
CA LYS A 372 12.57 -21.70 1.39
C LYS A 372 14.05 -21.38 1.48
N ALA A 373 14.36 -20.10 1.62
CA ALA A 373 15.69 -19.61 1.94
C ALA A 373 15.74 -19.16 3.41
N GLN A 374 16.76 -19.60 4.16
CA GLN A 374 16.95 -19.23 5.56
C GLN A 374 18.06 -18.19 5.74
N VAL A 375 17.77 -17.13 6.51
CA VAL A 375 18.71 -16.06 6.90
C VAL A 375 18.61 -15.86 8.42
N GLY A 376 19.56 -16.43 9.17
CA GLY A 376 19.50 -16.42 10.62
C GLY A 376 18.22 -17.11 11.13
N SER A 377 17.39 -16.36 11.86
CA SER A 377 16.07 -16.81 12.35
C SER A 377 14.92 -16.56 11.39
N GLN A 378 15.15 -15.79 10.31
CA GLN A 378 14.13 -15.47 9.31
C GLN A 378 14.17 -16.44 8.13
N TYR A 379 13.06 -16.49 7.40
CA TYR A 379 12.99 -17.20 6.13
C TYR A 379 12.19 -16.41 5.10
N ALA A 380 12.53 -16.61 3.83
CA ALA A 380 11.79 -16.11 2.68
C ALA A 380 11.42 -17.30 1.78
N THR A 381 10.33 -17.17 1.01
CA THR A 381 9.88 -18.24 0.11
C THR A 381 9.73 -17.76 -1.32
N SER A 382 10.23 -18.53 -2.28
CA SER A 382 10.01 -18.35 -3.71
C SER A 382 9.13 -19.49 -4.20
N THR A 383 8.21 -19.22 -5.13
CA THR A 383 7.33 -20.25 -5.71
C THR A 383 7.49 -20.28 -7.22
N PHE A 384 7.85 -21.44 -7.77
CA PHE A 384 7.82 -21.69 -9.20
C PHE A 384 6.59 -22.49 -9.57
N LEU A 385 5.77 -21.93 -10.47
CA LEU A 385 4.59 -22.58 -11.03
C LEU A 385 4.94 -23.18 -12.38
N THR A 386 4.71 -24.48 -12.55
CA THR A 386 4.97 -25.17 -13.83
C THR A 386 3.69 -25.85 -14.32
N PRO A 387 2.97 -25.27 -15.31
CA PRO A 387 1.93 -25.99 -16.01
C PRO A 387 2.57 -27.10 -16.86
N LEU A 388 2.08 -28.33 -16.67
CA LEU A 388 2.59 -29.51 -17.36
C LEU A 388 1.97 -29.66 -18.77
N PHE A 389 0.81 -29.04 -18.99
CA PHE A 389 0.15 -28.89 -20.29
C PHE A 389 -0.76 -27.66 -20.29
N GLY A 390 -1.39 -27.35 -21.43
CA GLY A 390 -2.23 -26.17 -21.59
C GLY A 390 -3.54 -26.22 -20.81
N GLU A 391 -4.00 -25.06 -20.35
CA GLU A 391 -5.33 -24.89 -19.77
C GLU A 391 -6.41 -24.92 -20.86
N THR A 392 -7.56 -25.50 -20.52
CA THR A 392 -8.74 -25.57 -21.41
C THR A 392 -9.81 -24.55 -21.03
N HIS A 393 -9.83 -24.12 -19.77
CA HIS A 393 -10.80 -23.18 -19.20
C HIS A 393 -10.10 -21.88 -18.80
N PHE A 394 -10.87 -20.86 -18.46
CA PHE A 394 -10.39 -19.58 -17.92
C PHE A 394 -11.35 -19.02 -16.86
N PHE A 395 -10.94 -17.99 -16.14
CA PHE A 395 -11.77 -17.35 -15.12
C PHE A 395 -12.35 -16.03 -15.58
N LYS A 396 -13.57 -15.75 -15.13
CA LYS A 396 -14.08 -14.38 -14.97
C LYS A 396 -14.25 -14.10 -13.48
N ALA A 397 -14.02 -12.85 -13.08
CA ALA A 397 -14.10 -12.40 -11.70
C ALA A 397 -15.26 -11.41 -11.49
N SER A 398 -15.87 -11.45 -10.31
CA SER A 398 -16.90 -10.49 -9.89
C SER A 398 -16.75 -10.19 -8.39
N LEU A 399 -17.43 -9.15 -7.90
CA LEU A 399 -17.48 -8.85 -6.47
C LEU A 399 -18.67 -9.57 -5.84
N SER A 400 -18.42 -10.25 -4.73
CA SER A 400 -19.45 -10.79 -3.84
C SER A 400 -19.17 -10.30 -2.42
N SER A 401 -20.01 -9.39 -1.91
CA SER A 401 -19.83 -8.77 -0.58
C SER A 401 -18.43 -8.19 -0.36
N GLY A 402 -17.90 -7.48 -1.35
CA GLY A 402 -16.56 -6.89 -1.31
C GLY A 402 -15.39 -7.88 -1.51
N LYS A 403 -15.67 -9.17 -1.73
CA LYS A 403 -14.65 -10.20 -2.01
C LYS A 403 -14.63 -10.60 -3.47
N VAL A 404 -13.51 -11.15 -3.92
CA VAL A 404 -13.37 -11.71 -5.28
C VAL A 404 -14.13 -13.03 -5.36
N LYS A 405 -15.09 -13.11 -6.28
CA LYS A 405 -15.75 -14.34 -6.72
C LYS A 405 -15.22 -14.73 -8.09
N LEU A 406 -14.74 -15.96 -8.21
CA LEU A 406 -14.28 -16.55 -9.45
C LEU A 406 -15.34 -17.48 -10.02
N THR A 407 -15.56 -17.38 -11.31
CA THR A 407 -16.41 -18.30 -12.08
C THR A 407 -15.60 -18.86 -13.24
N LEU A 408 -15.69 -20.18 -13.45
CA LEU A 408 -14.96 -20.90 -14.49
C LEU A 408 -15.75 -20.86 -15.79
N PHE A 409 -15.06 -20.59 -16.90
CA PHE A 409 -15.62 -20.53 -18.25
C PHE A 409 -14.75 -21.33 -19.22
N TYR A 410 -15.34 -21.75 -20.34
CA TYR A 410 -14.59 -22.24 -21.50
C TYR A 410 -15.15 -21.67 -22.80
N SER A 411 -14.32 -21.71 -23.84
CA SER A 411 -14.73 -21.39 -25.20
C SER A 411 -14.98 -22.67 -25.97
N SER A 412 -16.02 -22.69 -26.81
CA SER A 412 -16.38 -23.83 -27.66
C SER A 412 -16.29 -23.43 -29.14
N PHE A 413 -16.11 -24.41 -30.04
CA PHE A 413 -16.28 -24.17 -31.48
C PHE A 413 -17.77 -24.01 -31.86
N GLU A 414 -18.69 -24.44 -31.01
CA GLU A 414 -20.13 -24.43 -31.27
C GLU A 414 -20.83 -23.14 -30.83
N CYS A 415 -20.18 -22.33 -30.00
CA CYS A 415 -20.73 -21.12 -29.41
C CYS A 415 -19.70 -19.98 -29.44
N ASP A 416 -20.12 -18.82 -29.95
CA ASP A 416 -19.27 -17.62 -29.99
C ASP A 416 -19.08 -17.00 -28.59
N GLU A 417 -20.06 -17.19 -27.69
CA GLU A 417 -19.96 -16.73 -26.30
C GLU A 417 -19.34 -17.79 -25.40
N PRO A 418 -18.49 -17.40 -24.43
CA PRO A 418 -17.96 -18.32 -23.44
C PRO A 418 -19.06 -18.95 -22.58
N ILE A 419 -18.95 -20.26 -22.36
CA ILE A 419 -19.91 -21.05 -21.58
C ILE A 419 -19.43 -21.11 -20.12
N GLU A 420 -20.34 -20.79 -19.19
CA GLU A 420 -20.10 -20.90 -17.75
C GLU A 420 -20.15 -22.36 -17.30
N VAL A 421 -19.17 -22.78 -16.50
CA VAL A 421 -19.21 -24.06 -15.79
C VAL A 421 -19.97 -23.86 -14.48
N SER A 422 -20.96 -24.71 -14.21
CA SER A 422 -21.74 -24.62 -12.98
C SER A 422 -20.86 -24.86 -11.75
N ALA A 423 -21.22 -24.23 -10.62
CA ALA A 423 -20.48 -24.39 -9.36
C ALA A 423 -20.47 -25.85 -8.85
N GLU A 424 -21.50 -26.63 -9.17
CA GLU A 424 -21.59 -28.08 -8.86
C GLU A 424 -20.60 -28.92 -9.66
N ASN A 425 -20.24 -28.48 -10.87
CA ASN A 425 -19.24 -29.11 -11.74
C ASN A 425 -17.86 -28.48 -11.59
N THR A 426 -17.66 -27.55 -10.65
CA THR A 426 -16.37 -26.91 -10.41
C THR A 426 -15.72 -27.46 -9.15
N GLN A 427 -14.61 -28.18 -9.31
CA GLN A 427 -13.77 -28.65 -8.20
C GLN A 427 -12.59 -27.71 -8.00
N TRP A 428 -12.44 -27.16 -6.78
CA TRP A 428 -11.35 -26.27 -6.41
C TRP A 428 -10.21 -27.01 -5.71
N VAL A 429 -8.98 -26.75 -6.13
CA VAL A 429 -7.76 -27.29 -5.54
C VAL A 429 -6.79 -26.16 -5.23
N ARG A 430 -6.33 -26.07 -3.99
CA ARG A 430 -5.29 -25.12 -3.61
C ARG A 430 -3.93 -25.70 -3.95
N ILE A 431 -3.21 -25.04 -4.83
CA ILE A 431 -1.87 -25.47 -5.24
C ILE A 431 -0.81 -24.97 -4.25
N THR A 432 -0.88 -23.70 -3.85
CA THR A 432 0.00 -23.12 -2.81
C THR A 432 -0.62 -21.86 -2.18
N GLY A 433 -0.05 -21.40 -1.07
CA GLY A 433 -0.60 -20.33 -0.23
C GLY A 433 -1.60 -20.83 0.81
N ASN A 434 -2.19 -19.91 1.58
CA ASN A 434 -3.05 -20.26 2.71
C ASN A 434 -4.46 -19.65 2.66
N GLY A 435 -4.84 -18.95 1.58
CA GLY A 435 -6.22 -18.53 1.37
C GLY A 435 -7.18 -19.68 1.13
N ASN A 436 -8.49 -19.41 1.24
CA ASN A 436 -9.57 -20.38 1.04
C ASN A 436 -10.54 -19.89 -0.04
N ILE A 437 -11.13 -20.82 -0.79
CA ILE A 437 -12.25 -20.55 -1.70
C ILE A 437 -13.43 -21.43 -1.32
N ASP A 438 -14.63 -20.85 -1.30
CA ASP A 438 -15.84 -21.63 -1.06
C ASP A 438 -16.35 -22.30 -2.34
N LYS A 439 -17.36 -23.17 -2.21
CA LYS A 439 -17.96 -23.89 -3.35
C LYS A 439 -18.52 -22.96 -4.43
N SER A 440 -18.90 -21.74 -4.07
CA SER A 440 -19.44 -20.75 -5.00
C SER A 440 -18.35 -19.91 -5.69
N GLY A 441 -17.08 -20.19 -5.40
CA GLY A 441 -15.93 -19.49 -5.98
C GLY A 441 -15.54 -18.21 -5.24
N VAL A 442 -16.06 -17.94 -4.04
CA VAL A 442 -15.69 -16.72 -3.28
C VAL A 442 -14.40 -16.97 -2.50
N PHE A 443 -13.36 -16.18 -2.81
CA PHE A 443 -12.07 -16.26 -2.17
C PHE A 443 -11.99 -15.41 -0.89
N THR A 444 -11.34 -15.95 0.14
CA THR A 444 -11.03 -15.25 1.39
C THR A 444 -9.57 -15.55 1.77
N PRO A 445 -8.71 -14.53 1.95
CA PRO A 445 -7.37 -14.72 2.53
C PRO A 445 -7.42 -15.36 3.92
N ALA A 446 -6.34 -16.00 4.36
CA ALA A 446 -6.25 -16.44 5.76
C ALA A 446 -6.34 -15.22 6.70
N ALA A 447 -7.04 -15.39 7.83
CA ALA A 447 -7.18 -14.33 8.83
C ALA A 447 -5.85 -14.02 9.52
N ASP A 448 -5.09 -15.07 9.85
CA ASP A 448 -3.81 -14.97 10.53
C ASP A 448 -2.67 -15.23 9.55
N GLN A 449 -1.75 -14.25 9.45
CA GLN A 449 -0.56 -14.32 8.58
C GLN A 449 -0.88 -14.76 7.13
N PRO A 450 -1.72 -14.01 6.40
CA PRO A 450 -2.04 -14.34 5.02
C PRO A 450 -0.78 -14.39 4.15
N SER A 451 -0.71 -15.39 3.27
CA SER A 451 0.32 -15.46 2.25
C SER A 451 0.19 -14.27 1.29
N PRO A 452 1.29 -13.79 0.67
CA PRO A 452 1.25 -12.65 -0.26
C PRO A 452 0.40 -12.94 -1.51
N PHE A 453 0.21 -14.22 -1.83
CA PHE A 453 -0.70 -14.70 -2.86
C PHE A 453 -1.19 -16.10 -2.51
N THR A 454 -2.26 -16.55 -3.14
CA THR A 454 -2.71 -17.96 -3.14
C THR A 454 -2.94 -18.41 -4.57
N VAL A 455 -2.51 -19.62 -4.91
CA VAL A 455 -2.69 -20.20 -6.25
C VAL A 455 -3.78 -21.25 -6.20
N TRP A 456 -4.81 -21.05 -7.01
CA TRP A 456 -5.92 -21.97 -7.14
C TRP A 456 -5.95 -22.59 -8.52
N LEU A 457 -6.30 -23.86 -8.55
CA LEU A 457 -6.72 -24.60 -9.73
C LEU A 457 -8.21 -24.89 -9.60
N ALA A 458 -8.94 -24.73 -10.70
CA ALA A 458 -10.31 -25.20 -10.84
C ALA A 458 -10.34 -26.28 -11.92
N ARG A 459 -10.99 -27.41 -11.60
CA ARG A 459 -11.28 -28.48 -12.53
C ARG A 459 -12.78 -28.49 -12.84
N ASP A 460 -13.10 -28.57 -14.13
CA ASP A 460 -14.45 -28.92 -14.56
C ASP A 460 -14.57 -30.46 -14.52
N ILE A 461 -15.53 -30.94 -13.72
CA ILE A 461 -15.75 -32.37 -13.46
C ILE A 461 -17.02 -32.90 -14.13
N GLU A 462 -17.61 -32.16 -15.07
CA GLU A 462 -18.79 -32.62 -15.82
C GLU A 462 -18.50 -33.87 -16.67
N ASP A 463 -17.27 -33.98 -17.17
CA ASP A 463 -16.77 -35.14 -17.92
C ASP A 463 -15.42 -35.58 -17.31
N ASP A 464 -15.35 -36.84 -16.88
CA ASP A 464 -14.17 -37.41 -16.24
C ASP A 464 -13.16 -37.99 -17.24
N HIS A 465 -13.52 -38.12 -18.52
CA HIS A 465 -12.65 -38.65 -19.56
C HIS A 465 -11.50 -37.70 -19.89
N TYR A 466 -11.77 -36.38 -19.85
CA TYR A 466 -10.80 -35.33 -20.10
C TYR A 466 -10.50 -34.51 -18.85
N TYR A 467 -9.27 -33.98 -18.76
CA TYR A 467 -8.87 -33.10 -17.69
C TYR A 467 -9.07 -31.64 -18.09
N TYR A 468 -10.22 -31.11 -17.72
CA TYR A 468 -10.61 -29.74 -17.97
C TYR A 468 -10.24 -28.82 -16.81
N TRP A 469 -9.47 -27.76 -17.04
CA TRP A 469 -8.96 -26.95 -15.93
C TRP A 469 -8.51 -25.54 -16.31
N ALA A 470 -8.39 -24.70 -15.28
CA ALA A 470 -7.74 -23.40 -15.28
C ALA A 470 -7.06 -23.14 -13.93
N SER A 471 -6.09 -22.23 -13.89
CA SER A 471 -5.48 -21.75 -12.65
C SER A 471 -5.37 -20.23 -12.59
N VAL A 472 -5.30 -19.71 -11.36
CA VAL A 472 -5.21 -18.28 -11.07
C VAL A 472 -4.31 -18.02 -9.88
N VAL A 473 -3.51 -16.96 -9.97
CA VAL A 473 -2.75 -16.40 -8.86
C VAL A 473 -3.57 -15.24 -8.28
N LEU A 474 -3.97 -15.36 -7.01
CA LEU A 474 -4.73 -14.32 -6.30
C LEU A 474 -3.79 -13.58 -5.33
N PRO A 475 -3.34 -12.35 -5.65
CA PRO A 475 -2.42 -11.56 -4.82
C PRO A 475 -3.17 -10.80 -3.70
N LEU A 476 -4.06 -11.47 -2.98
CA LEU A 476 -4.83 -10.91 -1.87
C LEU A 476 -4.21 -11.39 -0.55
N PRO A 477 -4.08 -10.53 0.48
CA PRO A 477 -4.66 -9.18 0.60
C PRO A 477 -3.73 -8.05 0.11
N ILE A 478 -2.68 -8.37 -0.64
CA ILE A 478 -1.71 -7.36 -1.09
C ILE A 478 -2.37 -6.30 -1.97
N LEU A 479 -3.19 -6.76 -2.93
CA LEU A 479 -4.02 -5.92 -3.77
C LEU A 479 -5.43 -5.82 -3.23
N GLU A 480 -6.15 -4.80 -3.66
CA GLU A 480 -7.58 -4.67 -3.41
C GLU A 480 -8.39 -5.59 -4.35
N PRO A 481 -9.55 -6.11 -3.90
CA PRO A 481 -10.42 -6.95 -4.72
C PRO A 481 -10.76 -6.34 -6.08
N ALA A 482 -11.04 -5.03 -6.14
CA ALA A 482 -11.36 -4.33 -7.39
C ALA A 482 -10.22 -4.39 -8.41
N LYS A 483 -8.96 -4.24 -7.97
CA LYS A 483 -7.79 -4.35 -8.85
C LYS A 483 -7.62 -5.78 -9.38
N VAL A 484 -7.86 -6.80 -8.54
CA VAL A 484 -7.81 -8.21 -8.96
C VAL A 484 -8.86 -8.51 -10.03
N LEU A 485 -10.06 -7.95 -9.90
CA LEU A 485 -11.11 -8.08 -10.92
C LEU A 485 -10.70 -7.49 -12.26
N GLN A 486 -10.14 -6.28 -12.25
CA GLN A 486 -9.63 -5.62 -13.45
C GLN A 486 -8.63 -6.54 -14.17
N LEU A 487 -7.63 -7.07 -13.44
CA LEU A 487 -6.62 -7.96 -14.02
C LEU A 487 -7.23 -9.21 -14.66
N ILE A 488 -8.14 -9.90 -13.96
CA ILE A 488 -8.70 -11.16 -14.44
C ILE A 488 -9.63 -10.93 -15.65
N ASN A 489 -10.39 -9.83 -15.65
CA ASN A 489 -11.38 -9.59 -16.70
C ASN A 489 -10.85 -8.84 -17.92
N GLY A 490 -9.71 -8.14 -17.79
CA GLY A 490 -9.16 -7.26 -18.82
C GLY A 490 -9.67 -5.84 -18.66
#